data_AF-A0A6J7DPC3-F1
#
_entry.id   AF-A0A6J7DPC3-F1
#
_cell.length_a   1.000
_cell.length_b   1.000
_cell.length_c   1.000
_cell.angle_alpha   90.00
_cell.angle_beta   90.00
_cell.angle_gamma   90.00
#
_symmetry.space_group_name_H-M   'P 1'
#
loop_
_entity.id
_entity.type
_entity.pdbx_description
1 polymer ?
#
loop_
_entity_poly.entity_id
_entity_poly.type
_entity_poly.pdbx_seq_one_letter_code
_entity_poly.pdbx_strand_id
1 'polypeptide(L)'
;MLLGVTVRSITRSNGWLVGLGALVSNTERFMTPEEVADVLRVSISQVYTLMRSGQLNAVKIGKRGVWRVSPNALNTYVSALEAAAFERSKV
;
A
#
# COMPACT_ATOMS: atom_id res chain seq x y z
N MET A 1 17.22 -42.47 -26.92
CA MET A 1 17.86 -42.15 -25.62
C MET A 1 18.01 -40.64 -25.53
N LEU A 2 17.39 -40.03 -24.50
CA LEU A 2 17.34 -38.59 -24.19
C LEU A 2 18.75 -38.00 -23.91
N LEU A 3 18.94 -36.69 -24.15
CA LEU A 3 18.97 -35.67 -23.07
C LEU A 3 19.21 -34.23 -23.60
N GLY A 4 18.24 -33.37 -23.26
CA GLY A 4 18.25 -31.92 -23.02
C GLY A 4 19.39 -31.04 -23.53
N VAL A 5 19.05 -30.17 -24.49
CA VAL A 5 19.78 -28.92 -24.72
C VAL A 5 19.24 -27.85 -23.75
N THR A 6 19.97 -27.61 -22.67
CA THR A 6 19.68 -26.57 -21.67
C THR A 6 19.86 -25.18 -22.27
N VAL A 7 18.81 -24.36 -22.21
CA VAL A 7 18.84 -22.91 -22.51
C VAL A 7 19.83 -22.23 -21.58
N ARG A 8 21.00 -21.89 -22.12
CA ARG A 8 22.07 -21.16 -21.44
C ARG A 8 21.83 -19.66 -21.62
N SER A 9 21.44 -19.01 -20.53
CA SER A 9 21.68 -17.60 -20.21
C SER A 9 21.51 -16.59 -21.36
N ILE A 10 20.34 -15.97 -21.47
CA ILE A 10 20.22 -14.68 -22.15
C ILE A 10 20.78 -13.62 -21.19
N THR A 11 22.05 -13.27 -21.42
CA THR A 11 22.62 -11.98 -21.00
C THR A 11 22.88 -11.20 -22.27
N ARG A 12 21.99 -10.26 -22.61
CA ARG A 12 22.27 -9.19 -23.57
C ARG A 12 21.30 -8.02 -23.40
N SER A 13 21.87 -6.84 -23.50
CA SER A 13 21.26 -5.54 -23.80
C SER A 13 20.89 -4.65 -22.62
N ASN A 14 21.88 -3.82 -22.27
CA ASN A 14 21.75 -2.58 -21.54
C ASN A 14 20.85 -1.58 -22.28
N GLY A 15 19.98 -0.89 -21.54
CA GLY A 15 19.50 0.46 -21.87
C GLY A 15 18.36 0.57 -22.88
N TRP A 16 17.16 0.82 -22.36
CA TRP A 16 16.24 1.93 -22.70
C TRP A 16 14.82 1.58 -22.24
N LEU A 17 14.55 1.79 -20.95
CA LEU A 17 13.24 2.26 -20.48
C LEU A 17 13.50 3.35 -19.45
N VAL A 18 13.37 4.58 -19.93
CA VAL A 18 13.29 5.80 -19.14
C VAL A 18 12.13 5.69 -18.14
N GLY A 19 12.39 5.97 -16.86
CA GLY A 19 11.36 6.54 -15.97
C GLY A 19 10.30 5.62 -15.36
N LEU A 20 10.64 4.46 -14.79
CA LEU A 20 9.88 3.94 -13.65
C LEU A 20 10.48 4.56 -12.38
N GLY A 21 10.01 5.76 -12.06
CA GLY A 21 10.52 6.62 -11.00
C GLY A 21 10.65 5.86 -9.68
N ALA A 22 11.87 5.87 -9.14
CA ALA A 22 12.24 5.46 -7.79
C ALA A 22 11.68 4.09 -7.37
N LEU A 23 12.57 3.08 -7.31
CA LEU A 23 12.41 1.96 -6.39
C LEU A 23 11.86 2.51 -5.08
N VAL A 24 10.59 2.19 -4.80
CA VAL A 24 9.79 2.80 -3.74
C VAL A 24 10.55 2.73 -2.43
N SER A 25 11.22 3.81 -2.08
CA SER A 25 11.69 4.05 -0.72
C SER A 25 10.46 4.45 0.10
N ASN A 26 9.51 3.53 0.25
CA ASN A 26 8.53 3.60 1.33
C ASN A 26 9.27 3.26 2.64
N THR A 27 10.28 4.07 2.96
CA THR A 27 10.92 4.06 4.26
C THR A 27 9.81 4.32 5.25
N GLU A 28 9.49 3.31 6.04
CA GLU A 28 8.36 3.13 6.96
C GLU A 28 8.14 4.33 7.87
N ARG A 29 7.60 5.41 7.32
CA ARG A 29 7.22 6.60 8.07
C ARG A 29 5.73 6.55 8.32
N PHE A 30 5.36 6.74 9.57
CA PHE A 30 3.97 6.90 9.94
C PHE A 30 3.38 8.14 9.28
N MET A 31 2.21 7.97 8.69
CA MET A 31 1.46 9.03 8.03
C MET A 31 0.56 9.75 9.05
N THR A 32 0.31 11.03 8.80
CA THR A 32 -0.71 11.78 9.55
C THR A 32 -2.12 11.49 9.01
N PRO A 33 -3.17 11.70 9.81
CA PRO A 33 -4.56 11.56 9.32
C PRO A 33 -4.85 12.46 8.10
N GLU A 34 -4.24 13.64 8.03
CA GLU A 34 -4.31 14.56 6.88
C GLU A 34 -3.73 13.90 5.62
N GLU A 35 -2.50 13.36 5.69
CA GLU A 35 -1.86 12.69 4.56
C GLU A 35 -2.66 11.47 4.08
N VAL A 36 -3.24 10.71 5.01
CA VAL A 36 -4.09 9.57 4.67
C VAL A 36 -5.37 10.03 3.96
N ALA A 37 -5.95 11.15 4.38
CA ALA A 37 -7.12 11.72 3.73
C ALA A 37 -6.82 12.11 2.28
N ASP A 38 -5.65 12.70 2.03
CA ASP A 38 -5.18 13.06 0.70
C ASP A 38 -4.96 11.83 -0.19
N VAL A 39 -4.35 10.76 0.35
CA VAL A 39 -4.12 9.51 -0.39
C VAL A 39 -5.43 8.82 -0.76
N LEU A 40 -6.35 8.68 0.20
CA LEU A 40 -7.64 8.01 -0.04
C LEU A 40 -8.66 8.90 -0.77
N ARG A 41 -8.35 10.19 -0.98
CA ARG A 41 -9.27 11.19 -1.56
C ARG A 41 -10.59 11.28 -0.79
N VAL A 42 -10.49 11.32 0.54
CA VAL A 42 -11.65 11.43 1.46
C VAL A 42 -11.47 12.61 2.41
N SER A 43 -12.53 12.96 3.14
CA SER A 43 -12.41 13.97 4.19
C SER A 43 -11.61 13.46 5.39
N ILE A 44 -10.88 14.34 6.08
CA ILE A 44 -10.16 13.98 7.31
C ILE A 44 -11.11 13.48 8.42
N SER A 45 -12.32 14.03 8.48
CA SER A 45 -13.37 13.57 9.39
C SER A 45 -13.72 12.11 9.17
N GLN A 46 -13.76 11.66 7.91
CA GLN A 46 -13.98 10.26 7.56
C GLN A 46 -12.81 9.39 8.02
N VAL A 47 -11.56 9.84 7.84
CA VAL A 47 -10.37 9.12 8.34
C VAL A 47 -10.46 8.93 9.86
N TYR A 48 -10.81 9.97 10.62
CA TYR A 48 -11.00 9.84 12.07
C TYR A 48 -12.11 8.86 12.44
N THR A 49 -13.22 8.83 11.69
CA THR A 49 -14.29 7.85 11.90
C THR A 49 -13.79 6.43 11.69
N LEU A 50 -13.04 6.18 10.60
CA LEU A 50 -12.44 4.86 10.32
C LEU A 50 -11.45 4.42 11.40
N MET A 51 -10.67 5.36 11.95
CA MET A 51 -9.75 5.06 13.04
C MET A 51 -10.47 4.74 14.35
N ARG A 52 -11.53 5.50 14.67
CA ARG A 52 -12.34 5.29 15.87
C ARG A 52 -13.18 4.02 15.79
N SER A 53 -13.64 3.64 14.60
CA SER A 53 -14.34 2.38 14.37
C SER A 53 -13.40 1.17 14.37
N GLY A 54 -12.08 1.39 14.32
CA GLY A 54 -11.07 0.33 14.24
C GLY A 54 -10.91 -0.28 12.84
N GLN A 55 -11.62 0.23 11.83
CA GLN A 55 -11.49 -0.23 10.45
C GLN A 55 -10.15 0.16 9.82
N LEU A 56 -9.62 1.33 10.21
CA LEU A 56 -8.29 1.77 9.83
C LEU A 56 -7.39 1.75 11.07
N ASN A 57 -6.44 0.82 11.11
CA ASN A 57 -5.55 0.68 12.26
C ASN A 57 -4.61 1.89 12.37
N ALA A 58 -4.66 2.57 13.52
CA ALA A 58 -3.85 3.73 13.83
C ALA A 58 -3.27 3.63 15.24
N VAL A 59 -2.05 4.14 15.41
CA VAL A 59 -1.33 4.16 16.67
C VAL A 59 -1.37 5.56 17.25
N LYS A 60 -1.63 5.65 18.55
CA LYS A 60 -1.58 6.92 19.29
C LYS A 60 -0.20 7.09 19.91
N ILE A 61 0.50 8.17 19.58
CA ILE A 61 1.88 8.43 20.02
C ILE A 61 1.92 9.62 20.98
N GLY A 62 2.61 9.43 22.11
CA GLY A 62 2.94 10.46 23.10
C GLY A 62 1.79 10.86 24.04
N LYS A 63 2.13 11.65 25.07
CA LYS A 63 1.18 12.11 26.10
C LYS A 63 0.05 12.99 25.55
N ARG A 64 0.32 13.71 24.45
CA ARG A 64 -0.67 14.52 23.72
C ARG A 64 -1.60 13.69 22.82
N GLY A 65 -1.26 12.42 22.61
CA GLY A 65 -2.14 11.49 21.95
C GLY A 65 -2.32 11.75 20.45
N VAL A 66 -1.21 11.99 19.75
CA VAL A 66 -1.24 12.24 18.30
C VAL A 66 -1.43 10.92 17.56
N TRP A 67 -2.36 10.89 16.61
CA TRP A 67 -2.60 9.69 15.82
C TRP A 67 -1.64 9.58 14.63
N ARG A 68 -1.26 8.34 14.34
CA ARG A 68 -0.33 7.97 13.29
C ARG A 68 -0.78 6.68 12.63
N VAL A 69 -0.79 6.67 11.31
CA VAL A 69 -1.21 5.52 10.51
C VAL A 69 0.04 4.91 9.88
N SER A 70 0.21 3.61 10.03
CA SER A 70 1.29 2.91 9.32
C SER A 70 0.89 2.73 7.86
N PRO A 71 1.81 2.88 6.90
CA PRO A 71 1.55 2.55 5.49
C PRO A 71 1.01 1.12 5.31
N ASN A 72 1.47 0.17 6.14
CA ASN A 72 0.97 -1.20 6.10
C ASN A 72 -0.51 -1.28 6.50
N ALA A 73 -0.94 -0.51 7.50
CA ALA A 73 -2.34 -0.48 7.92
C ALA A 73 -3.25 0.09 6.82
N LEU A 74 -2.77 1.12 6.12
CA LEU A 74 -3.47 1.70 4.98
C LEU A 74 -3.61 0.68 3.83
N ASN A 75 -2.52 -0.01 3.49
CA ASN A 75 -2.54 -1.05 2.47
C ASN A 75 -3.52 -2.18 2.81
N THR A 76 -3.49 -2.69 4.05
CA THR A 76 -4.45 -3.71 4.52
C THR A 76 -5.89 -3.24 4.38
N TYR A 77 -6.19 -1.99 4.73
CA TYR A 77 -7.53 -1.43 4.58
C TYR A 77 -7.97 -1.39 3.11
N VAL A 78 -7.12 -0.92 2.21
CA VAL A 78 -7.43 -0.87 0.77
C VAL A 78 -7.64 -2.28 0.21
N SER A 79 -6.77 -3.24 0.54
CA SER A 79 -6.94 -4.63 0.10
C SER A 79 -8.26 -5.25 0.60
N ALA A 80 -8.69 -4.93 1.81
CA ALA A 80 -9.99 -5.37 2.32
C ALA A 80 -11.17 -4.75 1.55
N LEU A 81 -11.07 -3.47 1.18
CA LEU A 81 -12.08 -2.81 0.34
C LEU A 81 -12.18 -3.44 -1.04
N GLU A 82 -11.05 -3.71 -1.69
CA GLU A 82 -10.99 -4.34 -3.00
C GLU A 82 -11.56 -5.76 -2.97
N ALA A 83 -11.20 -6.57 -1.97
CA ALA A 83 -11.75 -7.90 -1.78
C ALA A 83 -13.28 -7.87 -1.59
N ALA A 84 -13.79 -6.95 -0.77
CA ALA A 84 -15.23 -6.80 -0.55
C ALA A 84 -15.98 -6.29 -1.79
N ALA A 85 -15.34 -5.47 -2.63
CA ALA A 85 -15.91 -5.01 -3.89
C ALA A 85 -15.96 -6.13 -4.93
N PHE A 86 -14.91 -6.95 -5.00
CA PHE A 86 -14.84 -8.11 -5.87
C PHE A 86 -15.98 -9.10 -5.59
N GLU A 87 -16.22 -9.45 -4.32
CA GLU A 87 -17.30 -10.39 -3.95
C GLU A 87 -18.69 -9.90 -4.37
N ARG A 88 -18.97 -8.59 -4.26
CA ARG A 88 -20.27 -8.01 -4.68
C ARG A 88 -20.52 -8.11 -6.17
N SER A 89 -19.46 -8.07 -6.98
CA SER A 89 -19.58 -8.14 -8.44
C SER A 89 -19.93 -9.55 -8.95
N LYS A 90 -19.90 -10.56 -8.09
CA LYS A 90 -20.15 -11.97 -8.43
C LYS A 90 -21.62 -12.39 -8.25
N VAL A 91 -22.47 -11.48 -7.77
CA VAL A 91 -23.92 -11.64 -7.60
C VAL A 91 -24.65 -11.19 -8.85
#